data_AF-A0A1M4M6A9-F1
#
_entry.id   AF-A0A1M4M6A9-F1
#
_cell.length_a   1.000
_cell.length_b   1.000
_cell.length_c   1.000
_cell.angle_alpha   90.00
_cell.angle_beta   90.00
_cell.angle_gamma   90.00
#
_symmetry.space_group_name_H-M   'P 1'
#
loop_
_entity.id
_entity.type
_entity.pdbx_description
1 polymer ?
#
loop_
_entity_poly.entity_id
_entity_poly.type
_entity_poly.pdbx_seq_one_letter_code
_entity_poly.pdbx_strand_id
1 'polypeptide(L)'
;MKKLIFFNKSLVYVFVFVFTAILFLVLDEPRESIFLILSTSTFLMMIKDRKKIFKVRPFLNFIIIFFLSYFISVILISTRGYTLKLMATGRKKDANGKAVLLVYEGEPEMYSFKKGIENININGTGKLFSPFILFENKRYYQSIGKSDYKKNTIGVATELQALLSNGFRVYLSYLYDTPYIEEALINIANDGYKDVIIAPVFLVDGHTSSVLKSRVEKMKLFNLNIDVKYIEPLWDSESLVNSYETIIRRRLNENNLGNTGILLIGEGQVGYNKNNFLNAVREDSMFRNRIRTKLIDGLGINEHKIKSGWFKYIEPNYLDAFSDLLDYNLGEIIVVYTKPSVTNIEIATIYKKITSKQDIPEGIKVTIIDGFLDDLLFIYELKNRIEFTNLQKWD
;
A
#
# COMPACT_ATOMS: atom_id res chain seq x y z
N MET A 1 -46.16 -35.03 11.97
CA MET A 1 -44.77 -35.27 11.50
C MET A 1 -44.33 -34.10 10.62
N LYS A 2 -43.44 -33.24 11.12
CA LYS A 2 -42.87 -32.10 10.37
C LYS A 2 -42.10 -32.67 9.16
N LYS A 3 -42.51 -32.32 7.94
CA LYS A 3 -41.77 -32.65 6.72
C LYS A 3 -40.35 -32.11 6.87
N LEU A 4 -39.38 -33.02 6.96
CA LEU A 4 -37.97 -32.72 6.80
C LEU A 4 -37.80 -31.85 5.54
N ILE A 5 -37.00 -30.79 5.69
CA ILE A 5 -36.58 -29.88 4.62
C ILE A 5 -35.94 -30.74 3.53
N PHE A 6 -36.71 -31.09 2.49
CA PHE A 6 -36.17 -31.72 1.30
C PHE A 6 -35.29 -30.67 0.63
N PHE A 7 -33.97 -30.84 0.72
CA PHE A 7 -33.01 -29.99 0.02
C PHE A 7 -33.35 -30.00 -1.47
N ASN A 8 -33.94 -28.91 -1.95
CA ASN A 8 -34.25 -28.76 -3.37
C ASN A 8 -32.93 -28.76 -4.13
N LYS A 9 -32.71 -29.75 -5.01
CA LYS A 9 -31.47 -29.90 -5.80
C LYS A 9 -31.05 -28.60 -6.49
N SER A 10 -32.03 -27.81 -6.93
CA SER A 10 -31.84 -26.48 -7.51
C SER A 10 -31.17 -25.47 -6.58
N LEU A 11 -31.47 -25.52 -5.28
CA LEU A 11 -30.91 -24.63 -4.27
C LEU A 11 -29.45 -24.98 -3.95
N VAL A 12 -29.09 -26.26 -4.01
CA VAL A 12 -27.69 -26.71 -3.87
C VAL A 12 -26.82 -26.15 -4.99
N TYR A 13 -27.31 -26.10 -6.23
CA TYR A 13 -26.54 -25.53 -7.33
C TYR A 13 -26.23 -24.05 -7.14
N VAL A 14 -27.18 -23.27 -6.62
CA VAL A 14 -26.96 -21.85 -6.31
C VAL A 14 -25.87 -21.69 -5.27
N PHE A 15 -25.94 -22.49 -4.20
CA PHE A 15 -24.93 -22.49 -3.16
C PHE A 15 -23.54 -22.80 -3.73
N VAL A 16 -23.41 -23.92 -4.45
CA VAL A 16 -22.09 -24.33 -4.98
C VAL A 16 -21.57 -23.32 -6.01
N PHE A 17 -22.43 -22.80 -6.89
CA PHE A 17 -22.05 -21.77 -7.86
C PHE A 17 -21.51 -20.52 -7.19
N VAL A 18 -22.28 -19.91 -6.27
CA VAL A 18 -21.85 -18.68 -5.57
C VAL A 18 -20.58 -18.94 -4.77
N PHE A 19 -20.52 -20.05 -4.04
CA PHE A 19 -19.36 -20.41 -3.22
C PHE A 19 -18.09 -20.53 -4.06
N THR A 20 -18.16 -21.30 -5.16
CA THR A 20 -17.02 -21.52 -6.06
C THR A 20 -16.66 -20.29 -6.87
N ALA A 21 -17.63 -19.48 -7.31
CA ALA A 21 -17.39 -18.22 -8.00
C ALA A 21 -16.62 -17.23 -7.12
N ILE A 22 -17.01 -17.09 -5.84
CA ILE A 22 -16.30 -16.21 -4.90
C ILE A 22 -14.86 -16.68 -4.69
N LEU A 23 -14.64 -17.99 -4.54
CA LEU A 23 -13.29 -18.54 -4.38
C LEU A 23 -12.44 -18.38 -5.65
N PHE A 24 -13.03 -18.54 -6.83
CA PHE A 24 -12.37 -18.29 -8.11
C PHE A 24 -11.83 -16.86 -8.21
N LEU A 25 -12.64 -15.86 -7.84
CA LEU A 25 -12.24 -14.44 -7.92
C LEU A 25 -10.99 -14.14 -7.08
N VAL A 26 -10.79 -14.89 -6.00
CA VAL A 26 -9.86 -14.51 -4.94
C VAL A 26 -8.60 -15.37 -4.91
N LEU A 27 -8.68 -16.63 -5.33
CA LEU A 27 -7.56 -17.57 -5.20
C LEU A 27 -6.50 -17.39 -6.29
N ASP A 28 -5.28 -17.80 -5.96
CA ASP A 28 -4.13 -17.86 -6.87
C ASP A 28 -4.15 -19.17 -7.69
N GLU A 29 -3.45 -19.19 -8.83
CA GLU A 29 -3.22 -20.43 -9.58
C GLU A 29 -2.41 -21.46 -8.76
N PRO A 30 -2.64 -22.78 -8.93
CA PRO A 30 -3.58 -23.44 -9.86
C PRO A 30 -5.03 -23.54 -9.32
N ARG A 31 -5.29 -23.05 -8.10
CA ARG A 31 -6.60 -23.24 -7.44
C ARG A 31 -7.69 -22.46 -8.14
N GLU A 32 -7.37 -21.27 -8.62
CA GLU A 32 -8.22 -20.46 -9.48
C GLU A 32 -8.85 -21.30 -10.60
N SER A 33 -8.03 -21.97 -11.42
CA SER A 33 -8.49 -22.79 -12.54
C SER A 33 -9.48 -23.88 -12.11
N ILE A 34 -9.25 -24.54 -10.97
CA ILE A 34 -10.16 -25.57 -10.44
C ILE A 34 -11.52 -24.96 -10.08
N PHE A 35 -11.53 -23.84 -9.36
CA PHE A 35 -12.77 -23.18 -8.96
C PHE A 35 -13.52 -22.55 -10.15
N LEU A 36 -12.81 -22.10 -11.19
CA LEU A 36 -13.41 -21.66 -12.45
C LEU A 36 -14.16 -22.79 -13.15
N ILE A 37 -13.54 -23.98 -13.26
CA ILE A 37 -14.17 -25.15 -13.90
C ILE A 37 -15.41 -25.60 -13.10
N LEU A 38 -15.32 -25.62 -11.76
CA LEU A 38 -16.44 -25.97 -10.89
C LEU A 38 -17.59 -24.95 -10.99
N SER A 39 -17.27 -23.67 -10.96
CA SER A 39 -18.25 -22.59 -11.13
C SER A 39 -18.93 -22.65 -12.49
N THR A 40 -18.17 -22.86 -13.57
CA THR A 40 -18.71 -22.97 -14.93
C THR A 40 -19.61 -24.21 -15.08
N SER A 41 -19.17 -25.36 -14.56
CA SER A 41 -19.94 -26.61 -14.61
C SER A 41 -21.27 -26.49 -13.86
N THR A 42 -21.25 -25.89 -12.66
CA THR A 42 -22.45 -25.67 -11.85
C THR A 42 -23.39 -24.64 -12.48
N PHE A 43 -22.85 -23.61 -13.12
CA PHE A 43 -23.63 -22.65 -13.90
C PHE A 43 -24.39 -23.31 -15.07
N LEU A 44 -23.72 -24.19 -15.84
CA LEU A 44 -24.37 -24.96 -16.91
C LEU A 44 -25.50 -25.84 -16.38
N MET A 45 -25.33 -26.47 -15.21
CA MET A 45 -26.39 -27.23 -14.55
C MET A 45 -27.56 -26.34 -14.13
N MET A 46 -27.31 -25.11 -13.63
CA MET A 46 -28.36 -24.14 -13.31
C MET A 46 -29.17 -23.73 -14.54
N ILE A 47 -28.52 -23.50 -15.69
CA ILE A 47 -29.22 -23.16 -16.94
C ILE A 47 -30.16 -24.30 -17.38
N LYS A 48 -29.71 -25.56 -17.26
CA LYS A 48 -30.51 -26.74 -17.60
C LYS A 48 -31.76 -26.86 -16.73
N ASP A 49 -31.67 -26.53 -15.45
CA ASP A 49 -32.77 -26.64 -14.48
C ASP A 49 -33.53 -25.31 -14.23
N ARG A 50 -33.33 -24.27 -15.06
CA ARG A 50 -33.85 -22.90 -14.86
C ARG A 50 -35.34 -22.80 -14.52
N LYS A 51 -36.20 -23.59 -15.18
CA LYS A 51 -37.66 -23.56 -14.97
C LYS A 51 -38.07 -23.97 -13.55
N LYS A 52 -37.24 -24.77 -12.86
CA LYS A 52 -37.50 -25.22 -11.47
C LYS A 52 -36.97 -24.22 -10.44
N ILE A 53 -35.93 -23.47 -10.78
CA ILE A 53 -35.26 -22.49 -9.91
C ILE A 53 -36.14 -21.24 -9.71
N PHE A 54 -36.72 -20.70 -10.79
CA PHE A 54 -37.37 -19.37 -10.79
C PHE A 54 -38.89 -19.35 -10.52
N LYS A 55 -39.44 -20.31 -9.77
CA LYS A 55 -40.83 -20.19 -9.28
C LYS A 55 -40.90 -19.17 -8.11
N VAL A 56 -42.05 -18.54 -7.88
CA VAL A 56 -42.20 -17.42 -6.91
C VAL A 56 -41.87 -17.83 -5.45
N ARG A 57 -42.32 -19.00 -4.97
CA ARG A 57 -41.95 -19.50 -3.63
C ARG A 57 -40.46 -19.86 -3.46
N PRO A 58 -39.77 -20.49 -4.43
CA PRO A 58 -38.33 -20.72 -4.32
C PRO A 58 -37.46 -19.47 -4.51
N PHE A 59 -38.00 -18.33 -4.94
CA PHE A 59 -37.22 -17.09 -5.11
C PHE A 59 -36.66 -16.54 -3.78
N LEU A 60 -37.46 -16.52 -2.71
CA LEU A 60 -36.96 -16.11 -1.38
C LEU A 60 -35.87 -17.08 -0.87
N ASN A 61 -36.06 -18.38 -1.06
CA ASN A 61 -35.06 -19.38 -0.69
C ASN A 61 -33.76 -19.21 -1.51
N PHE A 62 -33.86 -18.83 -2.78
CA PHE A 62 -32.72 -18.51 -3.62
C PHE A 62 -31.90 -17.35 -3.04
N ILE A 63 -32.56 -16.25 -2.67
CA ILE A 63 -31.90 -15.08 -2.07
C ILE A 63 -31.20 -15.47 -0.77
N ILE A 64 -31.89 -16.19 0.12
CA ILE A 64 -31.32 -16.64 1.40
C ILE A 64 -30.06 -17.48 1.17
N ILE A 65 -30.11 -18.43 0.23
CA ILE A 65 -28.98 -19.31 -0.05
C ILE A 65 -27.84 -18.59 -0.75
N PHE A 66 -28.13 -17.62 -1.60
CA PHE A 66 -27.10 -16.76 -2.21
C PHE A 66 -26.29 -16.04 -1.13
N PHE A 67 -26.97 -15.36 -0.20
CA PHE A 67 -26.30 -14.68 0.90
C PHE A 67 -25.60 -15.66 1.84
N LEU A 68 -26.25 -16.77 2.21
CA LEU A 68 -25.64 -17.80 3.06
C LEU A 68 -24.34 -18.33 2.45
N SER A 69 -24.35 -18.63 1.14
CA SER A 69 -23.17 -19.05 0.41
C SER A 69 -22.08 -17.99 0.43
N TYR A 70 -22.44 -16.73 0.21
CA TYR A 70 -21.49 -15.62 0.28
C TYR A 70 -20.84 -15.51 1.67
N PHE A 71 -21.64 -15.52 2.74
CA PHE A 71 -21.14 -15.46 4.11
C PHE A 71 -20.21 -16.63 4.45
N ILE A 72 -20.56 -17.85 4.05
CA ILE A 72 -19.71 -19.03 4.28
C ILE A 72 -18.38 -18.89 3.51
N SER A 73 -18.40 -18.41 2.27
CA SER A 73 -17.17 -18.12 1.52
C SER A 73 -16.30 -17.08 2.23
N VAL A 74 -16.89 -15.98 2.70
CA VAL A 74 -16.17 -14.92 3.42
C VAL A 74 -15.53 -15.44 4.71
N ILE A 75 -16.26 -16.26 5.49
CA ILE A 75 -15.74 -16.88 6.72
C ILE A 75 -14.55 -17.78 6.38
N LEU A 76 -14.71 -18.67 5.39
CA LEU A 76 -13.65 -19.57 4.97
C LEU A 76 -12.40 -18.79 4.54
N ILE A 77 -12.59 -17.76 3.71
CA ILE A 77 -11.53 -16.89 3.23
C ILE A 77 -10.79 -16.23 4.40
N SER A 78 -11.51 -15.66 5.36
CA SER A 78 -10.96 -14.90 6.49
C SER A 78 -10.07 -15.74 7.42
N THR A 79 -10.27 -17.06 7.47
CA THR A 79 -9.46 -17.98 8.30
C THR A 79 -8.14 -18.42 7.67
N ARG A 80 -7.87 -18.01 6.41
CA ARG A 80 -6.71 -18.48 5.62
C ARG A 80 -5.59 -17.44 5.53
N GLY A 81 -5.52 -16.53 6.49
CA GLY A 81 -4.47 -15.52 6.61
C GLY A 81 -3.06 -16.12 6.69
N TYR A 82 -2.07 -15.27 6.42
CA TYR A 82 -0.67 -15.59 6.65
C TYR A 82 -0.40 -15.80 8.15
N THR A 83 0.36 -16.83 8.48
CA THR A 83 0.74 -17.09 9.88
C THR A 83 2.08 -16.44 10.17
N LEU A 84 2.07 -15.41 11.03
CA LEU A 84 3.27 -14.71 11.47
C LEU A 84 4.22 -15.64 12.22
N LYS A 85 5.51 -15.56 11.93
CA LYS A 85 6.57 -16.32 12.58
C LYS A 85 7.06 -15.63 13.85
N LEU A 86 6.31 -15.77 14.94
CA LEU A 86 6.58 -15.08 16.21
C LEU A 86 7.35 -15.93 17.24
N MET A 87 8.28 -16.78 16.78
CA MET A 87 9.05 -17.62 17.69
C MET A 87 10.20 -16.84 18.35
N ALA A 88 10.01 -16.45 19.61
CA ALA A 88 11.10 -16.02 20.46
C ALA A 88 11.92 -17.26 20.90
N THR A 89 13.17 -17.35 20.46
CA THR A 89 14.04 -18.52 20.73
C THR A 89 14.90 -18.36 21.98
N GLY A 90 14.68 -17.28 22.75
CA GLY A 90 15.57 -16.88 23.85
C GLY A 90 16.83 -16.21 23.32
N ARG A 91 17.33 -15.19 24.03
CA ARG A 91 18.48 -14.38 23.59
C ARG A 91 19.71 -15.27 23.37
N LYS A 92 20.22 -15.33 22.14
CA LYS A 92 21.43 -16.11 21.83
C LYS A 92 22.69 -15.49 22.45
N LYS A 93 22.75 -14.16 22.56
CA LYS A 93 23.81 -13.36 23.21
C LYS A 93 23.33 -11.90 23.25
N ASP A 94 23.67 -11.11 24.28
CA ASP A 94 23.43 -9.66 24.23
C ASP A 94 24.28 -9.04 23.11
N ALA A 95 23.62 -8.37 22.15
CA ALA A 95 24.29 -7.67 21.06
C ALA A 95 24.79 -6.31 21.54
N ASN A 96 26.03 -5.98 21.20
CA ASN A 96 26.56 -4.62 21.41
C ASN A 96 26.13 -3.73 20.24
N GLY A 97 25.51 -2.59 20.53
CA GLY A 97 25.05 -1.63 19.53
C GLY A 97 23.53 -1.50 19.50
N LYS A 98 23.01 -0.91 18.42
CA LYS A 98 21.58 -0.60 18.26
C LYS A 98 21.03 -1.24 17.00
N ALA A 99 19.80 -1.71 17.07
CA ALA A 99 19.06 -2.11 15.89
C ALA A 99 18.31 -0.90 15.31
N VAL A 100 18.34 -0.74 13.99
CA VAL A 100 17.50 0.19 13.25
C VAL A 100 16.48 -0.65 12.49
N LEU A 101 15.21 -0.48 12.79
CA LEU A 101 14.14 -1.13 12.06
C LEU A 101 13.58 -0.15 11.02
N LEU A 102 14.02 -0.27 9.77
CA LEU A 102 13.47 0.46 8.64
C LEU A 102 12.10 -0.13 8.30
N VAL A 103 11.05 0.70 8.34
CA VAL A 103 9.66 0.26 8.15
C VAL A 103 9.08 0.93 6.90
N TYR A 104 8.60 0.09 5.99
CA TYR A 104 7.82 0.49 4.82
C TYR A 104 6.38 -0.01 4.94
N GLU A 105 5.46 0.51 4.11
CA GLU A 105 4.12 -0.06 4.03
C GLU A 105 4.16 -1.50 3.52
N GLY A 106 4.88 -1.75 2.43
CA GLY A 106 5.06 -3.07 1.86
C GLY A 106 3.97 -3.51 0.92
N GLU A 107 4.40 -4.17 -0.16
CA GLU A 107 3.55 -4.90 -1.07
C GLU A 107 4.25 -6.19 -1.51
N PRO A 108 3.50 -7.29 -1.74
CA PRO A 108 4.08 -8.52 -2.22
C PRO A 108 4.55 -8.40 -3.67
N GLU A 109 5.63 -9.09 -4.03
CA GLU A 109 6.15 -9.07 -5.42
C GLU A 109 5.11 -9.57 -6.43
N MET A 110 4.23 -10.48 -6.00
CA MET A 110 3.12 -11.03 -6.77
C MET A 110 1.89 -11.08 -5.88
N TYR A 111 0.72 -11.18 -6.50
CA TYR A 111 -0.52 -11.40 -5.76
C TYR A 111 -0.39 -12.60 -4.81
N SER A 112 -0.80 -12.39 -3.57
CA SER A 112 -0.76 -13.42 -2.53
C SER A 112 -2.04 -13.37 -1.73
N PHE A 113 -2.89 -14.37 -1.97
CA PHE A 113 -4.15 -14.51 -1.25
C PHE A 113 -3.96 -14.47 0.27
N LYS A 114 -3.03 -15.26 0.82
CA LYS A 114 -2.81 -15.36 2.28
C LYS A 114 -2.42 -14.03 2.92
N LYS A 115 -1.52 -13.28 2.29
CA LYS A 115 -1.05 -11.98 2.79
C LYS A 115 -2.14 -10.93 2.67
N GLY A 116 -2.89 -10.93 1.56
CA GLY A 116 -4.06 -10.07 1.40
C GLY A 116 -5.10 -10.26 2.51
N ILE A 117 -5.37 -11.51 2.91
CA ILE A 117 -6.24 -11.81 4.05
C ILE A 117 -5.67 -11.32 5.36
N GLU A 118 -4.38 -11.53 5.59
CA GLU A 118 -3.75 -11.07 6.81
C GLU A 118 -3.82 -9.54 6.93
N ASN A 119 -3.57 -8.83 5.84
CA ASN A 119 -3.67 -7.36 5.82
C ASN A 119 -5.10 -6.88 6.09
N ILE A 120 -6.13 -7.56 5.55
CA ILE A 120 -7.54 -7.27 5.86
C ILE A 120 -7.84 -7.56 7.34
N ASN A 121 -7.28 -8.64 7.90
CA ASN A 121 -7.45 -8.98 9.31
C ASN A 121 -6.78 -7.96 10.24
N ILE A 122 -5.57 -7.51 9.91
CA ILE A 122 -4.80 -6.49 10.64
C ILE A 122 -5.55 -5.15 10.64
N ASN A 123 -6.07 -4.72 9.48
CA ASN A 123 -6.80 -3.46 9.36
C ASN A 123 -8.17 -3.49 10.06
N GLY A 124 -8.70 -4.68 10.36
CA GLY A 124 -9.93 -4.90 11.11
C GLY A 124 -11.22 -4.50 10.40
N THR A 125 -11.13 -3.79 9.27
CA THR A 125 -12.26 -3.32 8.47
C THR A 125 -12.35 -4.09 7.15
N GLY A 126 -13.53 -4.12 6.54
CA GLY A 126 -13.69 -4.68 5.19
C GLY A 126 -13.71 -6.20 5.07
N LYS A 127 -13.70 -6.97 6.19
CA LYS A 127 -13.79 -8.45 6.15
C LYS A 127 -14.97 -8.96 5.32
N LEU A 128 -16.14 -8.32 5.46
CA LEU A 128 -17.31 -8.67 4.66
C LEU A 128 -17.09 -8.48 3.16
N PHE A 129 -16.27 -7.50 2.77
CA PHE A 129 -15.94 -7.16 1.40
C PHE A 129 -14.60 -7.76 0.95
N SER A 130 -14.02 -8.69 1.73
CA SER A 130 -12.72 -9.28 1.43
C SER A 130 -12.64 -9.86 0.02
N PRO A 131 -13.67 -10.51 -0.55
CA PRO A 131 -13.56 -11.03 -1.91
C PRO A 131 -13.32 -9.94 -2.95
N PHE A 132 -13.96 -8.78 -2.80
CA PHE A 132 -13.83 -7.66 -3.72
C PHE A 132 -12.47 -6.99 -3.59
N ILE A 133 -12.02 -6.74 -2.36
CA ILE A 133 -10.69 -6.15 -2.08
C ILE A 133 -9.59 -7.04 -2.68
N LEU A 134 -9.67 -8.35 -2.48
CA LEU A 134 -8.68 -9.30 -2.97
C LEU A 134 -8.74 -9.44 -4.50
N PHE A 135 -9.93 -9.45 -5.08
CA PHE A 135 -10.08 -9.47 -6.53
C PHE A 135 -9.50 -8.22 -7.17
N GLU A 136 -9.72 -7.04 -6.58
CA GLU A 136 -9.13 -5.79 -7.05
C GLU A 136 -7.60 -5.87 -7.01
N ASN A 137 -7.03 -6.27 -5.87
CA ASN A 137 -5.59 -6.50 -5.71
C ASN A 137 -5.04 -7.47 -6.76
N LYS A 138 -5.73 -8.61 -6.98
CA LYS A 138 -5.35 -9.60 -7.99
C LYS A 138 -5.33 -9.00 -9.39
N ARG A 139 -6.35 -8.21 -9.76
CA ARG A 139 -6.43 -7.53 -11.05
C ARG A 139 -5.29 -6.54 -11.25
N TYR A 140 -4.84 -5.86 -10.19
CA TYR A 140 -3.67 -4.99 -10.27
C TYR A 140 -2.41 -5.78 -10.62
N TYR A 141 -2.10 -6.84 -9.86
CA TYR A 141 -0.93 -7.70 -10.15
C TYR A 141 -1.00 -8.36 -11.53
N GLN A 142 -2.19 -8.75 -12.00
CA GLN A 142 -2.35 -9.24 -13.36
C GLN A 142 -2.00 -8.19 -14.43
N SER A 143 -2.17 -6.90 -14.13
CA SER A 143 -1.85 -5.82 -15.08
C SER A 143 -0.40 -5.36 -15.04
N ILE A 144 0.27 -5.44 -13.89
CA ILE A 144 1.68 -5.04 -13.74
C ILE A 144 2.65 -6.23 -13.86
N GLY A 145 2.15 -7.46 -13.70
CA GLY A 145 2.93 -8.69 -13.65
C GLY A 145 3.62 -8.88 -12.29
N LYS A 146 4.67 -8.10 -12.04
CA LYS A 146 5.51 -8.22 -10.84
C LYS A 146 5.86 -6.84 -10.27
N SER A 147 5.83 -6.72 -8.94
CA SER A 147 6.36 -5.55 -8.23
C SER A 147 7.83 -5.73 -7.87
N ASP A 148 8.64 -4.69 -8.12
CA ASP A 148 10.04 -4.59 -7.71
C ASP A 148 10.22 -3.94 -6.33
N TYR A 149 9.14 -3.63 -5.62
CA TYR A 149 9.16 -2.91 -4.34
C TYR A 149 10.14 -3.48 -3.32
N LYS A 150 10.12 -4.81 -3.13
CA LYS A 150 11.04 -5.49 -2.20
C LYS A 150 12.49 -5.36 -2.59
N LYS A 151 12.79 -5.56 -3.86
CA LYS A 151 14.15 -5.46 -4.37
C LYS A 151 14.70 -4.05 -4.10
N ASN A 152 13.89 -3.03 -4.38
CA ASN A 152 14.29 -1.64 -4.25
C ASN A 152 14.44 -1.22 -2.76
N THR A 153 13.52 -1.64 -1.88
CA THR A 153 13.64 -1.37 -0.43
C THR A 153 14.82 -2.11 0.22
N ILE A 154 15.18 -3.31 -0.26
CA ILE A 154 16.41 -4.00 0.15
C ILE A 154 17.66 -3.19 -0.27
N GLY A 155 17.64 -2.60 -1.48
CA GLY A 155 18.69 -1.68 -1.94
C GLY A 155 18.89 -0.52 -0.97
N VAL A 156 17.81 0.21 -0.65
CA VAL A 156 17.82 1.32 0.32
C VAL A 156 18.36 0.88 1.68
N ALA A 157 17.88 -0.26 2.21
CA ALA A 157 18.33 -0.77 3.51
C ALA A 157 19.84 -1.13 3.51
N THR A 158 20.34 -1.66 2.39
CA THR A 158 21.76 -2.01 2.22
C THR A 158 22.64 -0.78 2.17
N GLU A 159 22.23 0.24 1.41
CA GLU A 159 22.96 1.51 1.33
C GLU A 159 22.93 2.27 2.66
N LEU A 160 21.78 2.29 3.34
CA LEU A 160 21.66 2.88 4.68
C LEU A 160 22.57 2.16 5.69
N GLN A 161 22.64 0.82 5.65
CA GLN A 161 23.55 0.05 6.50
C GLN A 161 25.02 0.37 6.21
N ALA A 162 25.39 0.63 4.96
CA ALA A 162 26.75 0.98 4.58
C ALA A 162 27.16 2.39 5.05
N LEU A 163 26.20 3.33 5.12
CA LEU A 163 26.44 4.70 5.57
C LEU A 163 26.39 4.87 7.10
N LEU A 164 25.67 4.01 7.81
CA LEU A 164 25.65 4.00 9.27
C LEU A 164 26.94 3.39 9.83
N SER A 165 27.38 3.90 10.98
CA SER A 165 28.57 3.36 11.67
C SER A 165 28.35 1.90 12.14
N ASN A 166 29.46 1.19 12.41
CA ASN A 166 29.45 -0.21 12.89
C ASN A 166 28.63 -0.45 14.18
N GLY A 167 28.21 0.60 14.88
CA GLY A 167 27.34 0.51 16.06
C GLY A 167 25.85 0.28 15.74
N PHE A 168 25.46 0.31 14.47
CA PHE A 168 24.08 0.11 14.03
C PHE A 168 23.93 -1.14 13.15
N ARG A 169 22.82 -1.85 13.37
CA ARG A 169 22.37 -2.94 12.50
C ARG A 169 21.01 -2.62 11.92
N VAL A 170 20.92 -2.53 10.59
CA VAL A 170 19.66 -2.25 9.87
C VAL A 170 18.89 -3.54 9.63
N TYR A 171 17.62 -3.51 10.01
CA TYR A 171 16.60 -4.52 9.73
C TYR A 171 15.53 -3.86 8.84
N LEU A 172 15.04 -4.59 7.86
CA LEU A 172 13.95 -4.16 6.99
C LEU A 172 12.67 -4.88 7.39
N SER A 173 11.56 -4.15 7.43
CA SER A 173 10.24 -4.71 7.69
C SER A 173 9.14 -3.96 6.99
N TYR A 174 7.96 -4.59 6.94
CA TYR A 174 6.80 -4.02 6.29
C TYR A 174 5.55 -4.10 7.17
N LEU A 175 4.61 -3.17 6.96
CA LEU A 175 3.29 -3.23 7.57
C LEU A 175 2.41 -4.31 6.93
N TYR A 176 2.44 -4.43 5.62
CA TYR A 176 1.50 -5.22 4.84
C TYR A 176 2.17 -6.35 4.05
N ASP A 177 3.42 -6.68 4.38
CA ASP A 177 4.13 -7.81 3.79
C ASP A 177 5.25 -8.38 4.69
N THR A 178 5.87 -9.47 4.26
CA THR A 178 6.93 -10.20 4.96
C THR A 178 8.33 -9.65 4.64
N PRO A 179 9.23 -9.51 5.63
CA PRO A 179 8.97 -9.75 7.04
C PRO A 179 8.08 -8.66 7.63
N TYR A 180 7.02 -9.07 8.33
CA TYR A 180 6.14 -8.14 9.02
C TYR A 180 6.90 -7.47 10.18
N ILE A 181 6.47 -6.28 10.60
CA ILE A 181 7.10 -5.57 11.72
C ILE A 181 7.24 -6.44 12.97
N GLU A 182 6.24 -7.28 13.28
CA GLU A 182 6.29 -8.16 14.45
C GLU A 182 7.35 -9.26 14.29
N GLU A 183 7.49 -9.82 13.09
CA GLU A 183 8.51 -10.84 12.81
C GLU A 183 9.91 -10.23 12.89
N ALA A 184 10.09 -9.01 12.36
CA ALA A 184 11.35 -8.31 12.41
C ALA A 184 11.75 -7.92 13.84
N LEU A 185 10.82 -7.44 14.65
CA LEU A 185 11.06 -7.12 16.06
C LEU A 185 11.39 -8.37 16.89
N ILE A 186 10.75 -9.50 16.62
CA ILE A 186 11.12 -10.78 17.25
C ILE A 186 12.52 -11.22 16.81
N ASN A 187 12.90 -11.04 15.54
CA ASN A 187 14.25 -11.34 15.09
C ASN A 187 15.28 -10.43 15.77
N ILE A 188 15.02 -9.13 15.88
CA ILE A 188 15.86 -8.18 16.63
C ILE A 188 16.02 -8.63 18.09
N ALA A 189 14.93 -9.04 18.73
CA ALA A 189 14.95 -9.56 20.10
C ALA A 189 15.80 -10.84 20.23
N ASN A 190 15.64 -11.76 19.28
CA ASN A 190 16.39 -13.04 19.24
C ASN A 190 17.89 -12.80 19.00
N ASP A 191 18.23 -11.80 18.20
CA ASP A 191 19.61 -11.36 17.94
C ASP A 191 20.22 -10.62 19.14
N GLY A 192 19.41 -10.26 20.14
CA GLY A 192 19.87 -9.77 21.44
C GLY A 192 20.05 -8.26 21.55
N TYR A 193 19.47 -7.48 20.64
CA TYR A 193 19.46 -6.02 20.75
C TYR A 193 18.44 -5.56 21.79
N LYS A 194 18.83 -4.58 22.60
CA LYS A 194 17.96 -3.93 23.61
C LYS A 194 17.43 -2.60 23.10
N ASP A 195 18.27 -1.83 22.42
CA ASP A 195 17.92 -0.51 21.89
C ASP A 195 17.51 -0.62 20.42
N VAL A 196 16.28 -0.23 20.11
CA VAL A 196 15.72 -0.26 18.75
C VAL A 196 15.25 1.12 18.32
N ILE A 197 15.76 1.60 17.20
CA ILE A 197 15.27 2.81 16.53
C ILE A 197 14.36 2.35 15.38
N ILE A 198 13.07 2.61 15.48
CA ILE A 198 12.11 2.38 14.41
C ILE A 198 12.14 3.59 13.48
N ALA A 199 12.52 3.35 12.23
CA ALA A 199 12.63 4.34 11.17
C ALA A 199 11.51 4.13 10.14
N PRO A 200 10.28 4.63 10.37
CA PRO A 200 9.26 4.62 9.34
C PRO A 200 9.63 5.51 8.15
N VAL A 201 9.51 4.97 6.95
CA VAL A 201 9.61 5.74 5.70
C VAL A 201 8.24 6.31 5.36
N PHE A 202 7.75 7.21 6.21
CA PHE A 202 6.46 7.88 6.05
C PHE A 202 6.64 9.39 5.97
N LEU A 203 5.85 10.04 5.12
CA LEU A 203 5.90 11.50 4.99
C LEU A 203 5.39 12.18 6.26
N VAL A 204 4.26 11.72 6.79
CA VAL A 204 3.49 12.41 7.84
C VAL A 204 3.11 11.47 8.98
N ASP A 205 2.82 12.01 10.17
CA ASP A 205 2.29 11.21 11.29
C ASP A 205 0.77 10.98 11.11
N GLY A 206 0.42 10.16 10.12
CA GLY A 206 -0.97 9.90 9.71
C GLY A 206 -1.53 8.56 10.16
N HIS A 207 -2.50 8.05 9.39
CA HIS A 207 -3.13 6.76 9.69
C HIS A 207 -2.12 5.61 9.70
N THR A 208 -1.24 5.54 8.70
CA THR A 208 -0.20 4.50 8.58
C THR A 208 0.74 4.49 9.80
N SER A 209 1.16 5.66 10.27
CA SER A 209 1.99 5.82 11.47
C SER A 209 1.27 5.37 12.74
N SER A 210 -0.03 5.68 12.86
CA SER A 210 -0.87 5.20 13.97
C SER A 210 -1.02 3.67 13.97
N VAL A 211 -1.18 3.04 12.80
CA VAL A 211 -1.21 1.57 12.67
C VAL A 211 0.11 0.95 13.10
N LEU A 212 1.24 1.51 12.67
CA LEU A 212 2.58 1.07 13.09
C LEU A 212 2.72 1.12 14.62
N LYS A 213 2.51 2.30 15.22
CA LYS A 213 2.65 2.51 16.67
C LYS A 213 1.75 1.55 17.46
N SER A 214 0.48 1.43 17.08
CA SER A 214 -0.47 0.52 17.75
C SER A 214 -0.03 -0.95 17.70
N ARG A 215 0.57 -1.39 16.60
CA ARG A 215 1.05 -2.78 16.46
C ARG A 215 2.30 -3.04 17.30
N VAL A 216 3.25 -2.10 17.30
CA VAL A 216 4.45 -2.19 18.17
C VAL A 216 4.07 -2.19 19.64
N GLU A 217 3.15 -1.31 20.06
CA GLU A 217 2.64 -1.25 21.44
C GLU A 217 2.00 -2.58 21.89
N LYS A 218 1.22 -3.23 21.01
CA LYS A 218 0.59 -4.53 21.30
C LYS A 218 1.59 -5.65 21.55
N MET A 219 2.81 -5.54 21.02
CA MET A 219 3.86 -6.53 21.27
C MET A 219 4.42 -6.46 22.69
N LYS A 220 4.20 -5.34 23.42
CA LYS A 220 4.69 -5.14 24.79
C LYS A 220 6.19 -5.43 24.92
N LEU A 221 6.98 -4.83 24.03
CA LEU A 221 8.42 -5.07 23.89
C LEU A 221 9.24 -4.82 25.16
N PHE A 222 8.74 -3.96 26.07
CA PHE A 222 9.31 -3.76 27.40
C PHE A 222 9.43 -5.08 28.20
N ASN A 223 8.52 -6.04 28.00
CA ASN A 223 8.61 -7.38 28.63
C ASN A 223 9.78 -8.21 28.10
N LEU A 224 10.30 -7.86 26.92
CA LEU A 224 11.49 -8.44 26.32
C LEU A 224 12.75 -7.61 26.62
N ASN A 225 12.62 -6.57 27.48
CA ASN A 225 13.67 -5.59 27.78
C ASN A 225 14.25 -5.00 26.49
N ILE A 226 13.33 -4.51 25.66
CA ILE A 226 13.62 -3.81 24.41
C ILE A 226 13.03 -2.41 24.51
N ASP A 227 13.89 -1.41 24.37
CA ASP A 227 13.57 0.00 24.38
C ASP A 227 13.46 0.49 22.93
N VAL A 228 12.39 1.25 22.67
CA VAL A 228 12.02 1.64 21.31
C VAL A 228 11.93 3.16 21.21
N LYS A 229 12.59 3.70 20.19
CA LYS A 229 12.40 5.08 19.74
C LYS A 229 11.92 5.12 18.30
N TYR A 230 11.24 6.20 17.95
CA TYR A 230 10.81 6.46 16.58
C TYR A 230 11.55 7.67 16.04
N ILE A 231 11.93 7.64 14.77
CA ILE A 231 12.32 8.87 14.09
C ILE A 231 11.07 9.70 13.76
N GLU A 232 11.24 11.01 13.66
CA GLU A 232 10.18 11.92 13.22
C GLU A 232 9.82 11.73 11.73
N PRO A 233 8.55 11.98 11.32
CA PRO A 233 8.12 11.87 9.93
C PRO A 233 8.86 12.83 8.98
N LEU A 234 8.87 12.50 7.69
CA LEU A 234 9.76 13.11 6.70
C LEU A 234 9.29 14.45 6.09
N TRP A 235 8.09 14.96 6.42
CA TRP A 235 7.46 16.11 5.76
C TRP A 235 8.25 17.42 5.91
N ASP A 236 9.08 17.55 6.93
CA ASP A 236 9.89 18.73 7.18
C ASP A 236 11.29 18.65 6.53
N SER A 237 11.62 17.53 5.87
CA SER A 237 12.92 17.34 5.22
C SER A 237 13.15 18.25 4.01
N GLU A 238 14.13 19.15 4.12
CA GLU A 238 14.64 19.92 2.98
C GLU A 238 15.43 19.04 1.99
N SER A 239 16.15 18.03 2.49
CA SER A 239 16.89 17.06 1.67
C SER A 239 15.96 16.37 0.67
N LEU A 240 14.78 15.95 1.11
CA LEU A 240 13.77 15.32 0.26
C LEU A 240 13.16 16.28 -0.76
N VAL A 241 12.89 17.52 -0.36
CA VAL A 241 12.39 18.55 -1.29
C VAL A 241 13.41 18.77 -2.42
N ASN A 242 14.70 18.91 -2.08
CA ASN A 242 15.78 19.07 -3.06
C ASN A 242 15.98 17.83 -3.95
N SER A 243 15.73 16.63 -3.39
CA SER A 243 15.75 15.39 -4.17
C SER A 243 14.63 15.39 -5.22
N TYR A 244 13.37 15.67 -4.84
CA TYR A 244 12.27 15.79 -5.81
C TYR A 244 12.55 16.84 -6.88
N GLU A 245 13.05 18.02 -6.50
CA GLU A 245 13.44 19.06 -7.44
C GLU A 245 14.50 18.54 -8.43
N THR A 246 15.51 17.80 -7.95
CA THR A 246 16.57 17.22 -8.78
C THR A 246 16.03 16.18 -9.74
N ILE A 247 15.15 15.28 -9.28
CA ILE A 247 14.54 14.25 -10.10
C ILE A 247 13.67 14.89 -11.19
N ILE A 248 12.87 15.90 -10.84
CA ILE A 248 12.05 16.66 -11.78
C ILE A 248 12.93 17.37 -12.81
N ARG A 249 13.95 18.12 -12.37
CA ARG A 249 14.88 18.82 -13.25
C ARG A 249 15.54 17.89 -14.28
N ARG A 250 15.98 16.71 -13.87
CA ARG A 250 16.58 15.71 -14.78
C ARG A 250 15.62 15.21 -15.88
N ARG A 251 14.32 15.37 -15.68
CA ARG A 251 13.27 14.95 -16.65
C ARG A 251 12.73 16.12 -17.47
N LEU A 252 12.95 17.35 -17.03
CA LEU A 252 12.56 18.54 -17.78
C LEU A 252 13.41 18.72 -19.04
N ASN A 253 12.76 19.20 -20.09
CA ASN A 253 13.46 19.77 -21.23
C ASN A 253 13.59 21.28 -21.01
N GLU A 254 14.80 21.76 -20.73
CA GLU A 254 15.09 23.17 -20.43
C GLU A 254 14.63 24.12 -21.54
N ASN A 255 14.61 23.66 -22.80
CA ASN A 255 14.15 24.45 -23.94
C ASN A 255 12.62 24.59 -24.02
N ASN A 256 11.86 23.88 -23.16
CA ASN A 256 10.41 23.78 -23.25
C ASN A 256 9.68 24.08 -21.94
N LEU A 257 10.34 24.70 -20.95
CA LEU A 257 9.78 25.00 -19.62
C LEU A 257 8.44 25.74 -19.68
N GLY A 258 8.31 26.67 -20.63
CA GLY A 258 7.07 27.43 -20.86
C GLY A 258 5.89 26.57 -21.31
N ASN A 259 6.12 25.32 -21.72
CA ASN A 259 5.14 24.38 -22.26
C ASN A 259 5.04 23.08 -21.43
N THR A 260 5.64 23.05 -20.25
CA THR A 260 5.60 21.90 -19.34
C THR A 260 4.65 22.18 -18.18
N GLY A 261 3.78 21.22 -17.87
CA GLY A 261 2.98 21.18 -16.65
C GLY A 261 3.52 20.17 -15.64
N ILE A 262 3.27 20.42 -14.35
CA ILE A 262 3.65 19.53 -13.26
C ILE A 262 2.41 19.21 -12.42
N LEU A 263 2.17 17.93 -12.17
CA LEU A 263 1.16 17.44 -11.24
C LEU A 263 1.81 16.83 -10.01
N LEU A 264 1.62 17.47 -8.85
CA LEU A 264 2.07 16.95 -7.55
C LEU A 264 0.94 16.18 -6.86
N ILE A 265 1.14 14.88 -6.65
CA ILE A 265 0.14 13.99 -6.06
C ILE A 265 0.52 13.69 -4.62
N GLY A 266 -0.35 14.05 -3.66
CA GLY A 266 -0.25 13.61 -2.27
C GLY A 266 -1.00 12.29 -2.06
N GLU A 267 -0.65 11.53 -1.04
CA GLU A 267 -1.30 10.22 -0.78
C GLU A 267 -2.75 10.39 -0.34
N GLY A 268 -3.02 11.36 0.53
CA GLY A 268 -4.31 11.54 1.20
C GLY A 268 -4.41 10.72 2.50
N GLN A 269 -5.41 11.03 3.32
CA GLN A 269 -5.54 10.44 4.66
C GLN A 269 -6.94 9.86 4.91
N VAL A 270 -6.98 8.60 5.34
CA VAL A 270 -8.23 7.97 5.78
C VAL A 270 -8.76 8.70 7.00
N GLY A 271 -10.02 9.12 6.95
CA GLY A 271 -10.66 9.79 8.08
C GLY A 271 -10.09 11.18 8.37
N TYR A 272 -9.57 11.88 7.35
CA TYR A 272 -9.04 13.25 7.46
C TYR A 272 -9.98 14.26 8.13
N ASN A 273 -11.28 13.99 8.14
CA ASN A 273 -12.30 14.78 8.87
C ASN A 273 -12.11 14.74 10.40
N LYS A 274 -11.28 13.84 10.93
CA LYS A 274 -10.91 13.81 12.36
C LYS A 274 -9.70 14.71 12.58
N ASN A 275 -9.73 15.52 13.65
CA ASN A 275 -8.66 16.50 13.97
C ASN A 275 -7.24 15.92 13.91
N ASN A 276 -7.03 14.69 14.39
CA ASN A 276 -5.69 14.09 14.42
C ASN A 276 -5.12 13.79 13.02
N PHE A 277 -5.97 13.51 12.02
CA PHE A 277 -5.52 13.24 10.65
C PHE A 277 -5.54 14.49 9.77
N LEU A 278 -6.21 15.56 10.20
CA LEU A 278 -6.17 16.85 9.53
C LEU A 278 -4.76 17.45 9.54
N ASN A 279 -4.00 17.26 10.62
CA ASN A 279 -2.61 17.71 10.70
C ASN A 279 -1.73 16.98 9.67
N ALA A 280 -1.87 15.67 9.52
CA ALA A 280 -1.15 14.91 8.50
C ALA A 280 -1.45 15.40 7.07
N VAL A 281 -2.70 15.79 6.78
CA VAL A 281 -3.07 16.40 5.49
C VAL A 281 -2.40 17.77 5.29
N ARG A 282 -2.31 18.57 6.36
CA ARG A 282 -1.63 19.87 6.33
C ARG A 282 -0.13 19.72 6.10
N GLU A 283 0.52 18.79 6.80
CA GLU A 283 1.94 18.47 6.65
C GLU A 283 2.28 18.03 5.21
N ASP A 284 1.49 17.12 4.62
CA ASP A 284 1.64 16.69 3.23
C ASP A 284 1.50 17.89 2.27
N SER A 285 0.48 18.72 2.49
CA SER A 285 0.25 19.92 1.67
C SER A 285 1.40 20.93 1.80
N MET A 286 1.95 21.12 3.00
CA MET A 286 3.11 21.98 3.24
C MET A 286 4.36 21.44 2.53
N PHE A 287 4.60 20.13 2.59
CA PHE A 287 5.71 19.49 1.89
C PHE A 287 5.60 19.68 0.38
N ARG A 288 4.43 19.43 -0.22
CA ARG A 288 4.19 19.66 -1.65
C ARG A 288 4.32 21.13 -2.04
N ASN A 289 3.88 22.05 -1.17
CA ASN A 289 4.05 23.48 -1.41
C ASN A 289 5.53 23.89 -1.41
N ARG A 290 6.38 23.30 -0.56
CA ARG A 290 7.83 23.54 -0.60
C ARG A 290 8.46 23.07 -1.92
N ILE A 291 8.05 21.90 -2.42
CA ILE A 291 8.45 21.44 -3.76
C ILE A 291 7.97 22.45 -4.82
N ARG A 292 6.70 22.85 -4.79
CA ARG A 292 6.13 23.85 -5.71
C ARG A 292 6.92 25.16 -5.71
N THR A 293 7.27 25.70 -4.53
CA THR A 293 8.10 26.89 -4.40
C THR A 293 9.46 26.71 -5.05
N LYS A 294 10.15 25.59 -4.83
CA LYS A 294 11.44 25.30 -5.50
C LYS A 294 11.33 25.23 -7.01
N LEU A 295 10.25 24.67 -7.53
CA LEU A 295 10.01 24.59 -8.98
C LEU A 295 9.74 25.97 -9.61
N ILE A 296 9.05 26.84 -8.89
CA ILE A 296 8.78 28.22 -9.34
C ILE A 296 10.07 29.04 -9.28
N ASP A 297 10.69 29.11 -8.10
CA ASP A 297 11.82 30.02 -7.84
C ASP A 297 13.12 29.50 -8.44
N GLY A 298 13.34 28.18 -8.40
CA GLY A 298 14.57 27.55 -8.86
C GLY A 298 14.58 27.19 -10.35
N LEU A 299 13.43 26.82 -10.93
CA LEU A 299 13.34 26.37 -12.32
C LEU A 299 12.50 27.30 -13.23
N GLY A 300 11.89 28.35 -12.68
CA GLY A 300 11.12 29.32 -13.45
C GLY A 300 9.83 28.76 -14.06
N ILE A 301 9.29 27.67 -13.51
CA ILE A 301 8.05 27.06 -14.01
C ILE A 301 6.87 27.94 -13.63
N ASN A 302 5.97 28.19 -14.58
CA ASN A 302 4.79 29.01 -14.35
C ASN A 302 3.91 28.39 -13.25
N GLU A 303 3.61 29.18 -12.22
CA GLU A 303 2.82 28.76 -11.06
C GLU A 303 1.48 28.11 -11.43
N HIS A 304 0.80 28.63 -12.46
CA HIS A 304 -0.50 28.12 -12.90
C HIS A 304 -0.42 26.75 -13.57
N LYS A 305 0.77 26.35 -14.03
CA LYS A 305 1.07 25.05 -14.65
C LYS A 305 1.56 24.02 -13.63
N ILE A 306 1.57 24.35 -12.34
CA ILE A 306 1.86 23.41 -11.26
C ILE A 306 0.57 23.18 -10.48
N LYS A 307 -0.05 22.02 -10.69
CA LYS A 307 -1.27 21.60 -10.00
C LYS A 307 -0.97 20.56 -8.92
N SER A 308 -1.86 20.48 -7.95
CA SER A 308 -1.79 19.53 -6.86
C SER A 308 -3.12 18.80 -6.73
N GLY A 309 -3.05 17.48 -6.56
CA GLY A 309 -4.22 16.63 -6.32
C GLY A 309 -3.91 15.51 -5.34
N TRP A 310 -4.93 14.74 -4.97
CA TRP A 310 -4.79 13.64 -4.03
C TRP A 310 -5.03 12.30 -4.72
N PHE A 311 -4.24 11.29 -4.35
CA PHE A 311 -4.38 9.94 -4.88
C PHE A 311 -5.69 9.29 -4.42
N LYS A 312 -6.05 9.44 -3.14
CA LYS A 312 -7.23 8.83 -2.51
C LYS A 312 -7.82 9.72 -1.41
N TYR A 313 -9.10 9.50 -1.12
CA TYR A 313 -9.90 10.05 0.01
C TYR A 313 -10.22 11.56 0.02
N ILE A 314 -9.37 12.41 -0.55
CA ILE A 314 -9.47 13.86 -0.45
C ILE A 314 -9.64 14.47 -1.85
N GLU A 315 -10.34 15.60 -1.94
CA GLU A 315 -10.49 16.39 -3.16
C GLU A 315 -9.52 17.59 -3.21
N PRO A 316 -9.11 18.07 -4.39
CA PRO A 316 -9.42 17.50 -5.70
C PRO A 316 -8.65 16.20 -5.94
N ASN A 317 -9.30 15.24 -6.61
CA ASN A 317 -8.63 14.04 -7.09
C ASN A 317 -7.52 14.40 -8.08
N TYR A 318 -6.42 13.65 -8.08
CA TYR A 318 -5.31 13.87 -9.02
C TYR A 318 -5.73 13.79 -10.50
N LEU A 319 -6.78 13.03 -10.84
CA LEU A 319 -7.30 12.96 -12.21
C LEU A 319 -8.03 14.23 -12.64
N ASP A 320 -8.65 14.94 -11.70
CA ASP A 320 -9.30 16.23 -11.95
C ASP A 320 -8.22 17.31 -12.10
N ALA A 321 -7.25 17.34 -11.18
CA ALA A 321 -6.09 18.22 -11.29
C ALA A 321 -5.24 17.96 -12.56
N PHE A 322 -5.19 16.71 -13.04
CA PHE A 322 -4.60 16.38 -14.33
C PHE A 322 -5.42 16.92 -15.50
N SER A 323 -6.75 16.82 -15.43
CA SER A 323 -7.66 17.44 -16.42
C SER A 323 -7.48 18.94 -16.50
N ASP A 324 -7.39 19.62 -15.35
CA ASP A 324 -7.14 21.06 -15.30
C ASP A 324 -5.81 21.43 -15.99
N LEU A 325 -4.80 20.55 -15.98
CA LEU A 325 -3.56 20.78 -16.71
C LEU A 325 -3.71 20.65 -18.22
N LEU A 326 -4.60 19.78 -18.70
CA LEU A 326 -4.84 19.59 -20.14
C LEU A 326 -5.51 20.81 -20.80
N ASP A 327 -6.21 21.64 -20.02
CA ASP A 327 -6.80 22.89 -20.51
C ASP A 327 -5.73 23.94 -20.86
N TYR A 328 -4.50 23.77 -20.38
CA TYR A 328 -3.36 24.58 -20.79
C TYR A 328 -2.76 23.99 -22.07
N ASN A 329 -2.31 24.85 -22.98
CA ASN A 329 -1.52 24.43 -24.15
C ASN A 329 -0.14 23.95 -23.67
N LEU A 330 -0.03 22.65 -23.37
CA LEU A 330 1.16 21.97 -22.87
C LEU A 330 1.65 20.94 -23.89
N GLY A 331 2.96 20.77 -23.99
CA GLY A 331 3.59 19.69 -24.77
C GLY A 331 4.08 18.55 -23.89
N GLU A 332 4.24 18.79 -22.58
CA GLU A 332 4.66 17.77 -21.62
C GLU A 332 3.98 17.97 -20.27
N ILE A 333 3.59 16.87 -19.63
CA ILE A 333 3.13 16.85 -18.24
C ILE A 333 3.99 15.87 -17.45
N ILE A 334 4.60 16.36 -16.37
CA ILE A 334 5.35 15.56 -15.41
C ILE A 334 4.46 15.28 -14.19
N VAL A 335 4.22 14.01 -13.91
CA VAL A 335 3.41 13.56 -12.78
C VAL A 335 4.33 13.04 -11.68
N VAL A 336 4.16 13.57 -10.47
CA VAL A 336 5.04 13.29 -9.33
C VAL A 336 4.21 12.80 -8.16
N TYR A 337 4.41 11.54 -7.75
CA TYR A 337 3.82 11.06 -6.51
C TYR A 337 4.75 11.36 -5.34
N THR A 338 4.29 12.21 -4.43
CA THR A 338 5.12 12.82 -3.36
C THR A 338 5.19 11.99 -2.08
N LYS A 339 4.65 10.76 -2.10
CA LYS A 339 4.82 9.77 -1.05
C LYS A 339 6.26 9.21 -1.10
N PRO A 340 7.08 9.38 -0.05
CA PRO A 340 8.42 8.82 -0.01
C PRO A 340 8.37 7.30 -0.05
N SER A 341 8.78 6.74 -1.19
CA SER A 341 8.77 5.30 -1.43
C SER A 341 9.66 5.00 -2.62
N VAL A 342 10.00 3.72 -2.78
CA VAL A 342 10.46 3.15 -4.05
C VAL A 342 9.27 2.88 -4.98
N THR A 343 9.54 2.46 -6.22
CA THR A 343 8.52 1.97 -7.17
C THR A 343 7.53 1.03 -6.52
N ASN A 344 6.25 1.39 -6.59
CA ASN A 344 5.15 0.66 -5.96
C ASN A 344 3.93 0.54 -6.88
N ILE A 345 2.95 -0.24 -6.44
CA ILE A 345 1.71 -0.49 -7.19
C ILE A 345 0.83 0.75 -7.34
N GLU A 346 0.94 1.72 -6.41
CA GLU A 346 0.20 2.98 -6.49
C GLU A 346 0.68 3.81 -7.69
N ILE A 347 2.00 3.89 -7.93
CA ILE A 347 2.58 4.57 -9.10
C ILE A 347 2.11 3.92 -10.40
N ALA A 348 2.14 2.58 -10.48
CA ALA A 348 1.62 1.86 -11.64
C ALA A 348 0.11 2.09 -11.87
N THR A 349 -0.65 2.25 -10.78
CA THR A 349 -2.08 2.58 -10.84
C THR A 349 -2.31 4.00 -11.35
N ILE A 350 -1.51 4.97 -10.88
CA ILE A 350 -1.52 6.35 -11.38
C ILE A 350 -1.24 6.35 -12.88
N TYR A 351 -0.18 5.64 -13.32
CA TYR A 351 0.16 5.50 -14.73
C TYR A 351 -1.02 5.00 -15.56
N LYS A 352 -1.55 3.83 -15.19
CA LYS A 352 -2.64 3.20 -15.92
C LYS A 352 -3.88 4.09 -16.03
N LYS A 353 -4.28 4.74 -14.92
CA LYS A 353 -5.47 5.60 -14.90
C LYS A 353 -5.29 6.83 -15.76
N ILE A 354 -4.13 7.48 -15.72
CA ILE A 354 -3.81 8.64 -16.57
C ILE A 354 -3.79 8.22 -18.03
N THR A 355 -3.05 7.17 -18.40
CA THR A 355 -2.92 6.74 -19.80
C THR A 355 -4.20 6.15 -20.37
N SER A 356 -5.10 5.62 -19.53
CA SER A 356 -6.40 5.09 -19.99
C SER A 356 -7.42 6.19 -20.35
N LYS A 357 -7.14 7.45 -19.99
CA LYS A 357 -8.03 8.57 -20.28
C LYS A 357 -7.94 8.88 -21.78
N GLN A 358 -9.06 8.77 -22.49
CA GLN A 358 -9.12 8.94 -23.94
C GLN A 358 -8.93 10.42 -24.39
N ASP A 359 -8.87 11.34 -23.44
CA ASP A 359 -8.89 12.79 -23.69
C ASP A 359 -7.50 13.44 -23.66
N ILE A 360 -6.41 12.67 -23.64
CA ILE A 360 -5.06 13.25 -23.75
C ILE A 360 -4.86 13.69 -25.21
N PRO A 361 -4.72 15.00 -25.51
CA PRO A 361 -4.55 15.47 -26.88
C PRO A 361 -3.28 14.89 -27.53
N GLU A 362 -3.35 14.66 -28.84
CA GLU A 362 -2.19 14.23 -29.61
C GLU A 362 -1.03 15.23 -29.46
N GLY A 363 0.16 14.73 -29.11
CA GLY A 363 1.37 15.53 -28.93
C GLY A 363 1.73 15.86 -27.47
N ILE A 364 0.84 15.61 -26.49
CA ILE A 364 1.20 15.76 -25.08
C ILE A 364 1.96 14.53 -24.59
N LYS A 365 3.22 14.72 -24.19
CA LYS A 365 4.01 13.67 -23.54
C LYS A 365 3.73 13.64 -22.04
N VAL A 366 3.32 12.50 -21.52
CA VAL A 366 3.16 12.31 -20.07
C VAL A 366 4.33 11.49 -19.52
N THR A 367 5.06 12.07 -18.57
CA THR A 367 6.15 11.40 -17.86
C THR A 367 5.76 11.24 -16.40
N ILE A 368 5.83 10.02 -15.88
CA ILE A 368 5.59 9.77 -14.44
C ILE A 368 6.93 9.54 -13.77
N ILE A 369 7.17 10.30 -12.72
CA ILE A 369 8.36 10.16 -11.90
C ILE A 369 8.11 9.04 -10.89
N ASP A 370 8.93 8.02 -11.02
CA ASP A 370 9.04 6.97 -10.03
C ASP A 370 9.74 7.49 -8.77
N GLY A 371 9.53 6.82 -7.64
CA GLY A 371 10.01 7.26 -6.33
C GLY A 371 11.54 7.30 -6.18
N PHE A 372 12.01 7.25 -4.94
CA PHE A 372 13.44 7.31 -4.62
C PHE A 372 14.14 5.98 -4.95
N LEU A 373 14.58 5.85 -6.20
CA LEU A 373 15.49 4.79 -6.64
C LEU A 373 16.92 5.35 -6.63
N ASP A 374 17.78 4.78 -5.78
CA ASP A 374 19.20 5.14 -5.65
C ASP A 374 19.44 6.64 -5.37
N ASP A 375 18.58 7.26 -4.55
CA ASP A 375 18.70 8.66 -4.16
C ASP A 375 19.48 8.82 -2.86
N LEU A 376 20.73 9.25 -2.98
CA LEU A 376 21.63 9.48 -1.84
C LEU A 376 21.08 10.53 -0.86
N LEU A 377 20.39 11.59 -1.31
CA LEU A 377 19.85 12.61 -0.41
C LEU A 377 18.77 12.04 0.49
N PHE A 378 17.93 11.16 -0.06
CA PHE A 378 16.94 10.44 0.73
C PHE A 378 17.59 9.53 1.78
N ILE A 379 18.64 8.80 1.41
CA ILE A 379 19.32 7.89 2.35
C ILE A 379 20.08 8.69 3.42
N TYR A 380 20.71 9.81 3.06
CA TYR A 380 21.33 10.71 4.02
C TYR A 380 20.32 11.31 4.99
N GLU A 381 19.12 11.66 4.53
CA GLU A 381 18.05 12.12 5.41
C GLU A 381 17.69 11.05 6.46
N LEU A 382 17.50 9.79 6.04
CA LEU A 382 17.23 8.69 6.96
C LEU A 382 18.36 8.51 7.97
N LYS A 383 19.61 8.50 7.51
CA LYS A 383 20.80 8.42 8.38
C LYS A 383 20.80 9.53 9.42
N ASN A 384 20.61 10.78 8.99
CA ASN A 384 20.65 11.94 9.88
C ASN A 384 19.57 11.86 10.94
N ARG A 385 18.35 11.43 10.60
CA ARG A 385 17.26 11.23 11.57
C ARG A 385 17.54 10.11 12.55
N ILE A 386 18.12 9.01 12.10
CA ILE A 386 18.51 7.89 12.95
C ILE A 386 19.59 8.33 13.96
N GLU A 387 20.63 9.01 13.47
CA GLU A 387 21.72 9.50 14.32
C GLU A 387 21.23 10.55 15.32
N PHE A 388 20.38 11.48 14.88
CA PHE A 388 19.75 12.47 15.75
C PHE A 388 18.91 11.80 16.85
N THR A 389 18.06 10.83 16.50
CA THR A 389 17.23 10.08 17.45
C THR A 389 18.08 9.31 18.46
N ASN A 390 19.22 8.77 18.02
CA ASN A 390 20.18 8.09 18.89
C ASN A 390 20.81 9.01 19.94
N LEU A 391 21.02 10.31 19.63
CA LEU A 391 21.58 11.29 20.58
C LEU A 391 20.63 11.67 21.71
N GLN A 392 19.33 11.44 21.52
CA GLN A 392 18.33 11.66 22.57
C GLN A 392 18.55 10.67 23.73
N LYS A 393 18.19 11.05 24.96
CA LYS A 393 18.30 10.16 26.12
C LYS A 393 17.40 8.93 25.94
N TRP A 394 17.95 7.74 26.21
CA TRP A 394 17.19 6.50 26.26
C TRP A 394 16.61 6.39 27.67
N ASP A 395 15.34 5.98 27.75
CA ASP A 395 14.59 5.90 29.01
C ASP A 395 14.93 4.63 29.80
#